data_AF-A0ABD2NYV8-F1
#
_entry.id   AF-A0ABD2NYV8-F1
#
_cell.length_a   1.000
_cell.length_b   1.000
_cell.length_c   1.000
_cell.angle_alpha   90.00
_cell.angle_beta   90.00
_cell.angle_gamma   90.00
#
_symmetry.space_group_name_H-M   'P 1'
#
loop_
_entity.id
_entity.type
_entity.pdbx_description
1 polymer ?
#
loop_
_entity_poly.entity_id
_entity_poly.type
_entity_poly.pdbx_seq_one_letter_code
_entity_poly.pdbx_strand_id
1 'polypeptide(L)'
;MFLSQQILDVRANIGTDHKLVLAKLKMTTQLKKKTPSVKTEKFNVESLNNESTKQLYSNRCKQYITRNPILQQDNPDIAWLKLKENIYKGATEAWGTHTVSQNGKPNNKPWFTTEVKNITKEKKKIYL
;
A
#
# COMPACT_ATOMS: atom_id res chain seq x y z
N MET A 1 9.08 -37.76 13.14
CA MET A 1 7.68 -38.25 13.16
C MET A 1 7.26 -38.44 11.71
N PHE A 2 7.23 -39.68 11.23
CA PHE A 2 6.99 -39.98 9.81
C PHE A 2 5.53 -39.72 9.47
N LEU A 3 5.28 -38.90 8.44
CA LEU A 3 3.94 -38.63 7.92
C LEU A 3 3.45 -39.88 7.18
N SER A 4 2.40 -40.53 7.69
CA SER A 4 1.75 -41.67 7.04
C SER A 4 1.02 -41.19 5.77
N GLN A 5 1.64 -41.36 4.61
CA GLN A 5 0.99 -41.13 3.32
C GLN A 5 0.20 -42.38 2.92
N GLN A 6 -1.12 -42.23 2.71
CA GLN A 6 -1.98 -43.29 2.18
C GLN A 6 -2.34 -42.98 0.72
N ILE A 7 -2.14 -43.96 -0.15
CA ILE A 7 -2.46 -43.91 -1.59
C ILE A 7 -3.89 -44.46 -1.76
N LEU A 8 -4.76 -43.70 -2.43
CA LEU A 8 -6.21 -43.98 -2.48
C LEU A 8 -6.71 -44.61 -3.79
N ASP A 9 -6.11 -44.33 -4.96
CA ASP A 9 -6.42 -44.98 -6.25
C ASP A 9 -5.32 -44.65 -7.28
N VAL A 10 -5.05 -45.56 -8.24
CA VAL A 10 -4.11 -45.38 -9.37
C VAL A 10 -4.76 -45.86 -10.66
N ARG A 11 -4.93 -44.96 -11.63
CA ARG A 11 -5.44 -45.31 -12.98
C ARG A 11 -4.51 -44.79 -14.07
N ALA A 12 -4.33 -45.60 -15.11
CA ALA A 12 -3.51 -45.30 -16.29
C ALA A 12 -4.42 -45.08 -17.50
N ASN A 13 -4.24 -43.97 -18.21
CA ASN A 13 -4.93 -43.71 -19.49
C ASN A 13 -3.98 -43.96 -20.67
N ILE A 14 -4.57 -44.54 -21.71
CA ILE A 14 -3.95 -45.15 -22.91
C ILE A 14 -3.46 -44.09 -23.90
N GLY A 15 -2.28 -44.32 -24.49
CA GLY A 15 -1.78 -43.56 -25.65
C GLY A 15 -0.27 -43.35 -25.80
N THR A 16 0.56 -43.83 -24.86
CA THR A 16 2.04 -43.74 -24.90
C THR A 16 2.67 -44.96 -24.21
N ASP A 17 3.91 -45.34 -24.58
CA ASP A 17 4.67 -46.42 -23.89
C ASP A 17 4.97 -46.11 -22.42
N HIS A 18 4.77 -44.86 -22.00
CA HIS A 18 4.80 -44.45 -20.61
C HIS A 18 3.39 -44.40 -20.01
N LYS A 19 3.20 -45.01 -18.83
CA LYS A 19 1.94 -44.99 -18.09
C LYS A 19 1.86 -43.70 -17.26
N LEU A 20 0.82 -42.90 -17.47
CA LEU A 20 0.47 -41.81 -16.57
C LEU A 20 -0.04 -42.39 -15.24
N VAL A 21 0.69 -42.16 -14.16
CA VAL A 21 0.30 -42.57 -12.81
C VAL A 21 -0.40 -41.40 -12.14
N LEU A 22 -1.72 -41.44 -12.07
CA LEU A 22 -2.51 -40.50 -11.27
C LEU A 22 -2.58 -41.02 -9.84
N ALA A 23 -1.96 -40.30 -8.89
CA ALA A 23 -2.05 -40.62 -7.47
C ALA A 23 -2.86 -39.55 -6.74
N LYS A 24 -3.92 -39.96 -6.03
CA LYS A 24 -4.68 -39.07 -5.14
C LYS A 24 -4.08 -39.14 -3.74
N LEU A 25 -3.34 -38.10 -3.36
CA LEU A 25 -2.70 -37.98 -2.04
C LEU A 25 -3.58 -37.16 -1.09
N LYS A 26 -3.90 -37.73 0.08
CA LYS A 26 -4.53 -36.98 1.17
C LYS A 26 -3.46 -36.25 1.97
N MET A 27 -3.23 -34.98 1.67
CA MET A 27 -2.29 -34.15 2.43
C MET A 27 -2.95 -33.59 3.69
N THR A 28 -2.44 -33.98 4.86
CA THR A 28 -2.78 -33.39 6.18
C THR A 28 -1.85 -32.22 6.52
N THR A 29 -1.34 -31.50 5.52
CA THR A 29 -0.51 -30.32 5.75
C THR A 29 -1.42 -29.14 6.07
N GLN A 30 -1.33 -28.62 7.29
CA GLN A 30 -1.94 -27.33 7.61
C GLN A 30 -1.26 -26.25 6.77
N LEU A 31 -2.03 -25.58 5.90
CA LEU A 31 -1.58 -24.39 5.19
C LEU A 31 -1.10 -23.37 6.25
N LYS A 32 0.19 -23.06 6.27
CA LYS A 32 0.72 -21.99 7.12
C LYS A 32 -0.04 -20.71 6.75
N LYS A 33 -0.89 -20.24 7.67
CA LYS A 33 -1.56 -18.94 7.51
C LYS A 33 -0.45 -17.90 7.38
N LYS A 34 -0.40 -17.21 6.24
CA LYS A 34 0.51 -16.08 6.07
C LYS A 34 0.15 -15.04 7.12
N THR A 35 1.13 -14.54 7.85
CA THR A 35 0.93 -13.41 8.76
C THR A 35 0.38 -12.23 7.94
N PRO A 36 -0.68 -11.55 8.42
CA PRO A 36 -1.20 -10.39 7.71
C PRO A 36 -0.10 -9.34 7.55
N SER A 37 -0.06 -8.69 6.40
CA SER A 37 0.90 -7.62 6.18
C SER A 37 0.58 -6.43 7.08
N VAL A 38 1.58 -5.90 7.79
CA VAL A 38 1.43 -4.62 8.50
C VAL A 38 1.24 -3.52 7.46
N LYS A 39 0.11 -2.81 7.54
CA LYS A 39 -0.21 -1.67 6.69
C LYS A 39 0.05 -0.38 7.48
N THR A 40 0.61 0.63 6.82
CA THR A 40 0.85 1.95 7.39
C THR A 40 0.31 3.01 6.45
N GLU A 41 -0.27 4.05 7.02
CA GLU A 41 -0.73 5.21 6.26
C GLU A 41 0.44 6.17 6.01
N LYS A 42 0.55 6.63 4.77
CA LYS A 42 1.51 7.66 4.36
C LYS A 42 0.79 8.79 3.65
N PHE A 43 1.21 10.03 3.91
CA PHE A 43 0.69 11.18 3.18
C PHE A 43 1.05 11.09 1.70
N ASN A 44 0.13 11.50 0.83
CA ASN A 44 0.37 11.55 -0.61
C ASN A 44 1.12 12.83 -0.99
N VAL A 45 2.40 12.90 -0.65
CA VAL A 45 3.26 14.08 -0.89
C VAL A 45 3.33 14.43 -2.38
N GLU A 46 3.17 13.47 -3.30
CA GLU A 46 3.18 13.71 -4.75
C GLU A 46 2.04 14.64 -5.21
N SER A 47 0.94 14.71 -4.45
CA SER A 47 -0.16 15.64 -4.72
C SER A 47 0.28 17.10 -4.66
N LEU A 48 1.35 17.41 -3.93
CA LEU A 48 1.93 18.76 -3.86
C LEU A 48 2.53 19.24 -5.18
N ASN A 49 2.73 18.36 -6.16
CA ASN A 49 3.16 18.80 -7.49
C ASN A 49 2.07 19.61 -8.20
N ASN A 50 0.81 19.46 -7.79
CA ASN A 50 -0.31 20.23 -8.33
C ASN A 50 -0.45 21.56 -7.58
N GLU A 51 -0.49 22.66 -8.32
CA GLU A 51 -0.54 24.00 -7.74
C GLU A 51 -1.84 24.26 -6.96
N SER A 52 -2.98 23.72 -7.43
CA SER A 52 -4.26 23.81 -6.72
C SER A 52 -4.19 23.16 -5.32
N THR A 53 -3.51 22.01 -5.21
CA THR A 53 -3.34 21.31 -3.93
C THR A 53 -2.42 22.08 -2.99
N LYS A 54 -1.36 22.71 -3.49
CA LYS A 54 -0.51 23.61 -2.69
C LYS A 54 -1.30 24.78 -2.13
N GLN A 55 -2.09 25.43 -2.97
CA GLN A 55 -2.92 26.57 -2.56
C GLN A 55 -3.95 26.15 -1.51
N LEU A 56 -4.63 25.02 -1.72
CA LEU A 56 -5.56 24.46 -0.76
C LEU A 56 -4.86 24.20 0.58
N TYR A 57 -3.70 23.54 0.58
CA TYR A 57 -2.94 23.27 1.80
C TYR A 57 -2.54 24.56 2.52
N SER A 58 -1.99 25.54 1.80
CA SER A 58 -1.62 26.85 2.35
C SER A 58 -2.81 27.54 3.02
N ASN A 59 -3.97 27.55 2.35
CA ASN A 59 -5.20 28.12 2.89
C ASN A 59 -5.68 27.38 4.14
N ARG A 60 -5.62 26.04 4.15
CA ARG A 60 -5.99 25.24 5.32
C ARG A 60 -5.06 25.48 6.50
N CYS A 61 -3.75 25.50 6.27
CA CYS A 61 -2.79 25.84 7.33
C CYS A 61 -3.06 27.21 7.93
N LYS A 62 -3.30 28.24 7.09
CA LYS A 62 -3.67 29.57 7.60
C LYS A 62 -4.94 29.52 8.46
N GLN A 63 -5.99 28.86 8.00
CA GLN A 63 -7.23 28.70 8.75
C GLN A 63 -7.02 28.01 10.11
N TYR A 64 -6.23 26.94 10.16
CA TYR A 64 -5.96 26.24 11.41
C TYR A 64 -5.06 27.01 12.36
N ILE A 65 -4.06 27.73 11.84
CA ILE A 65 -3.22 28.63 12.64
C ILE A 65 -4.07 29.74 13.25
N THR A 66 -5.02 30.31 12.50
CA THR A 66 -5.95 31.31 13.05
C THR A 66 -6.88 30.72 14.11
N ARG A 67 -7.35 29.47 13.94
CA ARG A 67 -8.26 28.81 14.90
C ARG A 67 -7.56 28.31 16.16
N ASN A 68 -6.33 27.82 16.04
CA ASN A 68 -5.52 27.30 17.13
C ASN A 68 -4.14 27.97 17.11
N PRO A 69 -4.08 29.27 17.48
CA PRO A 69 -2.84 30.01 17.48
C PRO A 69 -1.93 29.54 18.62
N ILE A 70 -0.63 29.68 18.38
CA ILE A 70 0.38 29.54 19.42
C ILE A 70 0.42 30.88 20.16
N LEU A 71 0.16 30.84 21.46
CA LEU A 71 0.13 32.01 22.33
C LEU A 71 1.47 32.15 23.06
N GLN A 72 1.84 33.37 23.42
CA GLN A 72 3.12 33.65 24.09
C GLN A 72 3.25 32.96 25.46
N GLN A 73 2.12 32.63 26.09
CA GLN A 73 2.03 31.91 27.35
C GLN A 73 2.09 30.38 27.21
N ASP A 74 2.12 29.85 25.99
CA ASP A 74 2.23 28.41 25.77
C ASP A 74 3.65 27.92 26.10
N ASN A 75 3.74 26.81 26.84
CA ASN A 75 4.99 26.07 26.99
C ASN A 75 5.47 25.59 25.60
N PRO A 76 6.78 25.62 25.28
CA PRO A 76 7.36 24.99 24.09
C PRO A 76 6.74 23.65 23.67
N ASP A 77 6.46 22.72 24.60
CA ASP A 77 5.86 21.43 24.27
C ASP A 77 4.43 21.56 23.73
N ILE A 78 3.65 22.46 24.32
CA ILE A 78 2.27 22.75 23.92
C ILE A 78 2.26 23.48 22.58
N ALA A 79 3.16 24.47 22.41
CA ALA A 79 3.33 25.18 21.15
C ALA A 79 3.68 24.22 20.01
N TRP A 80 4.58 23.26 20.25
CA TRP A 80 4.93 22.21 19.30
C TRP A 80 3.73 21.32 18.96
N LEU A 81 2.97 20.87 19.96
CA LEU A 81 1.77 20.05 19.73
C LEU A 81 0.73 20.78 18.86
N LYS A 82 0.47 22.06 19.14
CA LYS A 82 -0.43 22.90 18.34
C LYS A 82 0.05 23.04 16.90
N LEU A 83 1.35 23.34 16.71
CA LEU A 83 1.95 23.45 15.38
C LEU A 83 1.81 22.15 14.59
N LYS A 84 2.19 21.04 15.22
CA LYS A 84 2.08 19.71 14.64
C LYS A 84 0.65 19.41 14.24
N GLU A 85 -0.30 19.62 15.14
CA GLU A 85 -1.72 19.35 14.88
C GLU A 85 -2.26 20.17 13.70
N ASN A 86 -1.93 21.47 13.65
CA ASN A 86 -2.35 22.36 12.55
C ASN A 86 -1.81 21.88 11.20
N ILE A 87 -0.54 21.45 11.14
CA ILE A 87 0.09 20.89 9.95
C ILE A 87 -0.58 19.58 9.54
N TYR A 88 -0.77 18.65 10.49
CA TYR A 88 -1.36 17.34 10.23
C TYR A 88 -2.80 17.45 9.72
N LYS A 89 -3.64 18.29 10.34
CA LYS A 89 -5.01 18.53 9.89
C LYS A 89 -5.05 19.13 8.49
N GLY A 90 -4.22 20.16 8.25
CA GLY A 90 -4.06 20.76 6.92
C GLY A 90 -3.68 19.74 5.85
N ALA A 91 -2.70 18.88 6.16
CA ALA A 91 -2.18 17.87 5.24
C ALA A 91 -3.23 16.79 4.93
N THR A 92 -3.94 16.35 5.96
CA THR A 92 -4.97 15.31 5.85
C THR A 92 -6.13 15.79 4.98
N GLU A 93 -6.57 17.05 5.13
CA GLU A 93 -7.62 17.61 4.27
C GLU A 93 -7.15 17.91 2.84
N ALA A 94 -5.92 18.40 2.65
CA ALA A 94 -5.47 18.88 1.36
C ALA A 94 -5.03 17.76 0.39
N TRP A 95 -4.27 16.77 0.87
CA TRP A 95 -3.72 15.72 0.01
C TRP A 95 -3.94 14.30 0.53
N GLY A 96 -4.52 14.13 1.72
CA GLY A 96 -4.92 12.83 2.26
C GLY A 96 -3.77 11.83 2.48
N THR A 97 -4.15 10.61 2.86
CA THR A 97 -3.22 9.49 3.08
C THR A 97 -3.53 8.33 2.14
N HIS A 98 -2.53 7.49 1.89
CA HIS A 98 -2.67 6.21 1.21
C HIS A 98 -2.05 5.11 2.06
N THR A 99 -2.60 3.88 1.93
CA THR A 99 -2.10 2.73 2.67
C THR A 99 -0.94 2.07 1.94
N VAL A 100 0.15 1.84 2.66
CA VAL A 100 1.35 1.16 2.16
C VAL A 100 1.62 -0.06 3.03
N SER A 101 1.89 -1.19 2.40
CA SER A 101 2.35 -2.39 3.11
C SER A 101 3.80 -2.21 3.53
N GLN A 102 4.12 -2.32 4.82
CA GLN A 102 5.49 -2.19 5.31
C GLN A 102 6.41 -3.29 4.76
N ASN A 103 5.86 -4.49 4.54
CA ASN A 103 6.59 -5.66 4.05
C ASN A 103 6.41 -5.87 2.54
N GLY A 104 5.76 -4.93 1.85
CA GLY A 104 5.60 -4.99 0.40
C GLY A 104 6.96 -4.77 -0.24
N LYS A 105 7.58 -5.83 -0.76
CA LYS A 105 8.71 -5.67 -1.69
C LYS A 105 8.24 -4.73 -2.81
N PRO A 106 9.04 -3.72 -3.22
CA PRO A 106 8.71 -2.94 -4.40
C PRO A 106 8.40 -3.92 -5.53
N ASN A 107 7.32 -3.66 -6.27
CA ASN A 107 6.87 -4.52 -7.35
C ASN A 107 7.96 -4.54 -8.42
N ASN A 108 8.94 -5.45 -8.28
CA ASN A 108 10.12 -5.56 -9.12
C ASN A 108 9.78 -6.23 -10.47
N LYS A 109 8.57 -5.97 -10.96
CA LYS A 109 8.16 -6.39 -12.29
C LYS A 109 8.85 -5.42 -13.26
N PRO A 110 9.79 -5.88 -14.10
CA PRO A 110 10.54 -5.00 -14.99
C PRO A 110 9.65 -4.25 -16.00
N TRP A 111 8.39 -4.67 -16.17
CA TRP A 111 7.40 -4.05 -17.06
C TRP A 111 6.42 -3.09 -16.35
N PHE A 112 6.53 -2.87 -15.03
CA PHE A 112 5.67 -1.93 -14.28
C PHE A 112 6.51 -0.85 -13.60
N THR A 113 7.38 -0.21 -14.37
CA THR A 113 8.30 0.85 -13.94
C THR A 113 7.62 2.21 -13.87
N THR A 114 8.27 3.16 -13.20
CA THR A 114 7.85 4.58 -13.14
C THR A 114 7.74 5.20 -14.53
N GLU A 115 8.63 4.81 -15.44
CA GLU A 115 8.64 5.24 -16.84
C GLU A 115 7.36 4.83 -17.57
N VAL A 116 6.96 3.55 -17.47
CA VAL A 116 5.71 3.05 -18.07
C VAL A 116 4.48 3.77 -17.51
N LYS A 117 4.48 4.08 -16.21
CA LYS A 117 3.41 4.89 -15.58
C LYS A 117 3.36 6.32 -16.13
N ASN A 118 4.51 6.95 -16.33
CA ASN A 118 4.60 8.31 -16.87
C ASN A 118 4.10 8.37 -18.32
N ILE A 119 4.54 7.45 -19.17
CA ILE A 119 4.07 7.32 -20.57
C ILE A 119 2.54 7.14 -20.60
N THR A 120 1.99 6.30 -19.72
CA THR A 120 0.54 6.08 -19.63
C THR A 120 -0.20 7.37 -19.21
N LYS A 121 0.38 8.14 -18.29
CA LYS A 121 -0.17 9.42 -17.83
C LYS A 121 -0.15 10.47 -18.94
N GLU A 122 0.92 10.54 -19.72
CA GLU A 122 1.02 11.43 -20.89
C GLU A 122 -0.02 11.09 -21.95
N LYS A 123 -0.14 9.81 -22.33
CA LYS A 123 -1.19 9.36 -23.26
C LYS A 123 -2.57 9.79 -22.78
N LYS A 124 -2.87 9.58 -21.49
CA LYS A 124 -4.17 9.95 -20.91
C LYS A 124 -4.44 11.46 -20.93
N LYS A 125 -3.41 12.31 -20.83
CA LYS A 125 -3.54 13.78 -20.93
C LYS A 125 -3.87 14.24 -22.35
N ILE A 126 -3.45 13.51 -23.39
CA ILE A 126 -3.70 13.87 -24.80
C ILE A 126 -5.17 13.59 -25.18
N TYR A 127 -5.81 12.62 -24.52
CA TYR A 127 -7.21 12.25 -24.76
C TYR A 127 -8.23 13.08 -23.95
N LEU A 128 -7.77 13.96 -23.06
CA LEU A 128 -8.59 14.89 -22.26
C LEU A 128 -8.44 16.31 -22.81
#